data_AF-A0A9D6YVE8-F1
#
_entry.id   AF-A0A9D6YVE8-F1
#
_cell.length_a   1.000
_cell.length_b   1.000
_cell.length_c   1.000
_cell.angle_alpha   90.00
_cell.angle_beta   90.00
_cell.angle_gamma   90.00
#
_symmetry.space_group_name_H-M   'P 1'
#
loop_
_entity.id
_entity.type
_entity.pdbx_description
1 polymer ?
#
loop_
_entity_poly.entity_id
_entity_poly.type
_entity_poly.pdbx_seq_one_letter_code
_entity_poly.pdbx_strand_id
1 'polypeptide(L)'
;MRSGFAAILKTLSLNLDMEKNALRIYREFAEKVMDKGLKDFFVKLAKAESGHINAIGNVIRMINEKTFDVSFFCPVCGWRINFGKDPKAGDVTRCRMCGVSFELTEENGDFDFKRIS
;
A
#
# COMPACT_ATOMS: atom_id res chain seq x y z
N MET A 1 13.39 3.55 -6.93
CA MET A 1 12.29 3.39 -5.97
C MET A 1 12.59 4.24 -4.76
N ARG A 2 11.58 4.84 -4.14
CA ARG A 2 11.74 5.62 -2.91
C ARG A 2 12.20 4.68 -1.77
N SER A 3 13.20 5.12 -1.00
CA SER A 3 13.70 4.39 0.18
C SER A 3 12.65 4.40 1.31
N GLY A 4 12.75 3.45 2.24
CA GLY A 4 11.77 3.25 3.31
C GLY A 4 10.46 2.53 2.95
N PHE A 5 10.29 2.07 1.70
CA PHE A 5 9.11 1.34 1.22
C PHE A 5 9.45 0.15 0.32
N ALA A 6 10.67 -0.39 0.39
CA ALA A 6 11.17 -1.41 -0.54
C ALA A 6 10.25 -2.65 -0.61
N ALA A 7 9.93 -3.28 0.53
CA ALA A 7 9.11 -4.50 0.56
C ALA A 7 7.67 -4.23 0.11
N ILE A 8 7.08 -3.12 0.56
CA ILE A 8 5.69 -2.80 0.22
C ILE A 8 5.54 -2.38 -1.23
N LEU A 9 6.47 -1.60 -1.81
CA LEU A 9 6.44 -1.25 -3.23
C LEU A 9 6.60 -2.49 -4.12
N LYS A 10 7.46 -3.44 -3.72
CA LYS A 10 7.59 -4.73 -4.42
C LYS A 10 6.28 -5.51 -4.38
N THR A 11 5.67 -5.62 -3.19
CA THR A 11 4.39 -6.32 -3.02
C THR A 11 3.26 -5.66 -3.81
N LEU A 12 3.16 -4.33 -3.78
CA LEU A 12 2.16 -3.58 -4.54
C LEU A 12 2.36 -3.73 -6.05
N SER A 13 3.61 -3.74 -6.53
CA SER A 13 3.91 -3.93 -7.96
C SER A 13 3.53 -5.33 -8.43
N LEU A 14 3.85 -6.36 -7.65
CA LEU A 14 3.45 -7.74 -7.94
C LEU A 14 1.92 -7.88 -7.98
N ASN A 15 1.22 -7.33 -6.98
CA ASN A 15 -0.25 -7.35 -6.97
C ASN A 15 -0.82 -6.59 -8.17
N LEU A 16 -0.29 -5.42 -8.52
CA LEU A 16 -0.74 -4.65 -9.68
C LEU A 16 -0.67 -5.47 -10.99
N ASP A 17 0.39 -6.26 -11.17
CA ASP A 17 0.51 -7.13 -12.35
C ASP A 17 -0.43 -8.34 -12.28
N MET A 18 -0.67 -8.90 -11.09
CA MET A 18 -1.69 -9.93 -10.89
C MET A 18 -3.08 -9.41 -11.26
N GLU A 19 -3.45 -8.20 -10.82
CA GLU A 19 -4.75 -7.59 -11.13
C GLU A 19 -4.93 -7.33 -12.63
N LYS A 20 -3.89 -6.84 -13.32
CA LYS A 20 -3.93 -6.68 -14.79
C LYS A 20 -4.15 -8.01 -15.50
N ASN A 21 -3.49 -9.07 -15.01
CA ASN A 21 -3.64 -10.40 -15.59
C ASN A 21 -5.05 -10.97 -15.34
N ALA A 22 -5.57 -10.82 -14.12
CA ALA A 22 -6.93 -11.23 -13.75
C ALA A 22 -7.97 -10.48 -14.59
N LEU A 23 -7.84 -9.17 -14.75
CA LEU A 23 -8.69 -8.35 -15.62
C LEU A 23 -8.73 -8.91 -17.05
N ARG A 24 -7.56 -9.22 -17.63
CA ARG A 24 -7.46 -9.78 -18.99
C ARG A 24 -8.18 -11.14 -19.06
N ILE A 25 -7.91 -12.04 -18.12
CA ILE A 25 -8.48 -13.39 -18.07
C ILE A 25 -10.01 -13.33 -17.95
N TYR A 26 -10.55 -12.50 -17.05
CA TYR A 26 -12.00 -12.41 -16.87
C TYR A 26 -12.70 -11.79 -18.08
N ARG A 27 -12.07 -10.85 -18.80
CA ARG A 27 -12.60 -10.35 -20.07
C ARG A 27 -12.66 -11.47 -21.12
N GLU A 28 -11.60 -12.24 -21.27
CA GLU A 28 -11.57 -13.39 -22.20
C GLU A 28 -12.63 -14.44 -21.85
N PHE A 29 -12.86 -14.70 -20.56
CA PHE A 29 -13.94 -15.61 -20.13
C PHE A 29 -15.32 -15.05 -20.44
N ALA A 30 -15.57 -13.76 -20.17
CA ALA A 30 -16.84 -13.12 -20.50
C ALA A 30 -17.17 -13.15 -22.01
N GLU A 31 -16.16 -13.16 -22.88
CA GLU A 31 -16.31 -13.27 -24.33
C GLU A 31 -16.61 -14.70 -24.78
N LYS A 32 -16.04 -15.71 -24.11
CA LYS A 32 -16.12 -17.12 -24.52
C LYS A 32 -17.35 -17.85 -23.97
N VAL A 33 -17.94 -17.38 -22.86
CA VAL A 33 -19.11 -18.05 -22.27
C VAL A 33 -20.41 -17.66 -22.95
N MET A 34 -21.24 -18.66 -23.24
CA MET A 34 -22.57 -18.48 -23.84
C MET A 34 -23.65 -18.20 -22.78
N ASP A 35 -23.47 -18.73 -21.57
CA ASP A 35 -24.40 -18.50 -20.47
C ASP A 35 -24.36 -17.05 -20.01
N LYS A 36 -25.53 -16.40 -20.01
CA LYS A 36 -25.66 -14.99 -19.64
C LYS A 36 -25.26 -14.73 -18.19
N GLY A 37 -25.59 -15.63 -17.28
CA GLY A 37 -25.25 -15.50 -15.86
C GLY A 37 -23.74 -15.50 -15.63
N LEU A 38 -23.03 -16.45 -16.25
CA LEU A 38 -21.57 -16.53 -16.22
C LEU A 38 -20.92 -15.33 -16.91
N LYS A 39 -21.46 -14.86 -18.04
CA LYS A 39 -20.98 -13.64 -18.70
C LYS A 39 -21.06 -12.44 -17.77
N ASP A 40 -22.22 -12.22 -17.17
CA ASP A 40 -22.45 -11.10 -16.24
C ASP A 40 -21.54 -11.21 -15.00
N PHE A 41 -21.27 -12.43 -14.52
CA PHE A 41 -20.34 -12.68 -13.41
C PHE A 41 -18.90 -12.29 -13.77
N PHE A 42 -18.37 -12.76 -14.90
CA PHE A 42 -17.00 -12.42 -15.32
C PHE A 42 -16.84 -10.92 -15.62
N VAL A 43 -17.86 -10.26 -16.17
CA VAL A 43 -17.86 -8.80 -16.34
C VAL A 43 -17.76 -8.08 -14.98
N LYS A 44 -18.47 -8.55 -13.95
CA LYS A 44 -18.37 -7.98 -12.60
C LYS A 44 -16.97 -8.16 -12.00
N LEU A 45 -16.36 -9.34 -12.15
CA LEU A 45 -14.99 -9.58 -11.70
C LEU A 45 -14.00 -8.66 -12.42
N ALA A 46 -14.07 -8.58 -13.75
CA ALA A 46 -13.24 -7.66 -14.53
C ALA A 46 -13.39 -6.20 -14.07
N LYS A 47 -14.61 -5.77 -13.73
CA LYS A 47 -14.84 -4.43 -13.18
C LYS A 47 -14.17 -4.24 -11.80
N ALA A 48 -14.20 -5.25 -10.94
CA ALA A 48 -13.52 -5.22 -9.63
C ALA A 48 -12.01 -5.07 -9.80
N GLU A 49 -11.38 -5.88 -10.66
CA GLU A 49 -9.92 -5.82 -10.85
C GLU A 49 -9.48 -4.50 -11.48
N SER A 50 -10.30 -3.91 -12.36
CA SER A 50 -10.05 -2.55 -12.84
C SER A 50 -10.04 -1.52 -11.71
N GLY A 51 -10.89 -1.68 -10.70
CA GLY A 51 -10.87 -0.86 -9.48
C GLY A 51 -9.61 -1.07 -8.66
N HIS A 52 -9.18 -2.32 -8.47
CA HIS A 52 -7.96 -2.66 -7.74
C HIS A 52 -6.71 -2.11 -8.43
N ILE A 53 -6.59 -2.23 -9.76
CA ILE A 53 -5.49 -1.64 -10.56
C ILE A 53 -5.36 -0.15 -10.28
N ASN A 54 -6.48 0.58 -10.32
CA ASN A 54 -6.49 2.02 -10.08
C ASN A 54 -6.08 2.36 -8.64
N ALA A 55 -6.62 1.64 -7.65
CA ALA A 55 -6.32 1.86 -6.24
C ALA A 55 -4.83 1.60 -5.93
N ILE A 56 -4.31 0.44 -6.34
CA ILE A 56 -2.91 0.04 -6.13
C ILE A 56 -1.96 1.01 -6.85
N GLY A 57 -2.26 1.33 -8.12
CA GLY A 57 -1.49 2.30 -8.89
C GLY A 57 -1.44 3.68 -8.25
N ASN A 58 -2.56 4.14 -7.67
CA ASN A 58 -2.61 5.40 -6.92
C ASN A 58 -1.72 5.35 -5.67
N VAL A 59 -1.73 4.26 -4.90
CA VAL A 59 -0.86 4.13 -3.70
C VAL A 59 0.62 4.14 -4.10
N ILE A 60 1.01 3.37 -5.11
CA ILE A 60 2.39 3.37 -5.63
C ILE A 60 2.80 4.79 -6.05
N ARG A 61 1.92 5.50 -6.77
CA ARG A 61 2.17 6.89 -7.18
C ARG A 61 2.36 7.79 -5.96
N MET A 62 1.46 7.72 -4.97
CA MET A 62 1.55 8.54 -3.75
C MET A 62 2.84 8.30 -2.96
N ILE A 63 3.31 7.05 -2.89
CA ILE A 63 4.58 6.71 -2.24
C ILE A 63 5.73 7.38 -3.00
N ASN A 64 5.81 7.20 -4.32
CA ASN A 64 6.88 7.73 -5.16
C ASN A 64 6.90 9.26 -5.22
N GLU A 65 5.72 9.91 -5.24
CA GLU A 65 5.56 11.36 -5.26
C GLU A 65 5.67 12.02 -3.88
N LYS A 66 5.97 11.24 -2.83
CA LYS A 66 6.09 11.75 -1.46
C LYS A 66 4.82 12.47 -0.98
N THR A 67 3.67 11.92 -1.34
CA THR A 67 2.36 12.40 -0.87
C THR A 67 1.70 11.44 0.12
N PHE A 68 2.28 10.25 0.30
CA PHE A 68 1.88 9.26 1.31
C PHE A 68 2.54 9.51 2.66
N ASP A 69 1.76 9.54 3.74
CA ASP A 69 2.25 9.69 5.11
C ASP A 69 2.91 8.40 5.62
N VAL A 70 4.10 8.53 6.19
CA VAL A 70 4.76 7.47 6.96
C VAL A 70 4.22 7.52 8.39
N SER A 71 3.41 6.54 8.74
CA SER A 71 2.76 6.48 10.05
C SER A 71 2.73 5.06 10.60
N PHE A 72 2.85 4.94 11.90
CA PHE A 72 2.78 3.68 12.62
C PHE A 72 1.75 3.76 13.73
N PHE A 73 1.36 2.62 14.28
CA PHE A 73 0.63 2.58 15.54
C PHE A 73 1.63 2.53 16.69
N CYS A 74 1.42 3.39 17.69
CA CYS A 74 2.24 3.41 18.88
C CYS A 74 2.12 2.06 19.61
N PRO A 75 3.23 1.35 19.86
CA PRO A 75 3.19 0.03 20.50
C PRO A 75 2.79 0.10 21.99
N VAL A 76 2.76 1.29 22.58
CA VAL A 76 2.42 1.50 24.00
C VAL A 76 0.93 1.73 24.22
N CYS A 77 0.27 2.44 23.30
CA CYS A 77 -1.13 2.88 23.50
C CYS A 77 -2.03 2.77 22.26
N GLY A 78 -1.50 2.29 21.12
CA GLY A 78 -2.25 2.15 19.87
C GLY A 78 -2.51 3.44 19.10
N TRP A 79 -2.10 4.61 19.60
CA TRP A 79 -2.31 5.87 18.89
C TRP A 79 -1.45 5.98 17.62
N ARG A 80 -1.98 6.60 16.56
CA ARG A 80 -1.23 6.80 15.32
C ARG A 80 -0.11 7.83 15.53
N ILE A 81 1.13 7.41 15.30
CA ILE A 81 2.30 8.29 15.20
C ILE A 81 2.58 8.56 13.73
N ASN A 82 2.83 9.81 13.37
CA ASN A 82 3.02 10.26 12.00
C ASN A 82 4.36 10.99 11.89
N PHE A 83 5.22 10.51 10.98
CA PHE A 83 6.52 11.10 10.65
C PHE A 83 6.45 12.05 9.44
N GLY A 84 5.27 12.19 8.82
CA GLY A 84 5.02 13.05 7.68
C GLY A 84 5.22 12.32 6.36
N LYS A 85 5.27 13.10 5.27
CA LYS A 85 5.25 12.57 3.90
C LYS A 85 6.62 12.27 3.32
N ASP A 86 7.68 12.88 3.84
CA ASP A 86 9.06 12.71 3.38
C ASP A 86 10.07 12.66 4.55
N PRO A 87 9.87 11.76 5.54
CA PRO A 87 10.79 11.67 6.64
C PRO A 87 12.10 10.98 6.23
N LYS A 88 13.09 11.07 7.12
CA LYS A 88 14.40 10.44 7.01
C LYS A 88 14.68 9.61 8.25
N ALA A 89 15.50 8.56 8.10
CA ALA A 89 16.01 7.83 9.24
C ALA A 89 16.71 8.81 10.22
N GLY A 90 16.42 8.66 11.51
CA GLY A 90 16.82 9.57 12.57
C GLY A 90 15.76 10.63 12.93
N ASP A 91 14.70 10.81 12.13
CA ASP A 91 13.60 11.70 12.50
C ASP A 91 12.92 11.18 13.77
N VAL A 92 12.60 12.09 14.69
CA VAL A 92 11.98 11.76 15.97
C VAL A 92 10.55 12.30 16.02
N THR A 93 9.64 11.49 16.57
CA THR A 93 8.28 11.92 16.87
C THR A 93 7.90 11.54 18.29
N ARG A 94 6.95 12.28 18.88
CA ARG A 94 6.41 12.01 20.20
C ARG A 94 4.94 11.61 20.09
N CYS A 95 4.57 10.49 20.69
CA CYS A 95 3.18 10.07 20.73
C CYS A 95 2.33 11.09 21.49
N ARG A 96 1.29 11.62 20.85
CA ARG A 96 0.41 12.64 21.45
C ARG A 96 -0.46 12.12 22.59
N MET A 97 -0.60 10.80 22.74
CA MET A 97 -1.40 10.19 23.80
C MET A 97 -0.57 9.81 25.02
N CYS A 98 0.45 8.97 24.86
CA CYS A 98 1.25 8.49 25.99
C CYS A 98 2.54 9.28 26.23
N GLY A 99 2.91 10.19 25.32
CA GLY A 99 4.10 11.03 25.47
C GLY A 99 5.45 10.33 25.21
N VAL A 100 5.46 9.04 24.88
CA VAL A 100 6.66 8.25 24.53
C VAL A 100 7.23 8.75 23.19
N SER A 101 8.57 8.80 23.09
CA SER A 101 9.26 9.25 21.88
C SER A 101 9.83 8.09 21.08
N PHE A 102 9.75 8.22 19.75
CA PHE A 102 10.18 7.22 18.78
C PHE A 102 11.08 7.84 17.73
N GLU A 103 12.15 7.14 17.36
CA GLU A 103 13.06 7.48 16.27
C GLU A 103 12.77 6.57 15.07
N LEU A 104 12.63 7.16 13.89
CA LEU A 104 12.49 6.43 12.63
C LEU A 104 13.81 5.78 12.26
N THR A 105 13.78 4.50 11.91
CA THR A 105 14.92 3.74 11.42
C THR A 105 14.65 3.26 9.99
N GLU A 106 15.70 2.90 9.26
CA GLU A 106 15.57 2.27 7.94
C GLU A 106 16.44 1.02 7.90
N GLU A 107 15.81 -0.13 7.62
CA GLU A 107 16.47 -1.42 7.51
C GLU A 107 16.08 -2.06 6.19
N ASN A 108 17.07 -2.51 5.41
CA ASN A 108 16.87 -3.13 4.09
C ASN A 108 16.00 -2.31 3.11
N GLY A 109 15.95 -0.99 3.28
CA GLY A 109 15.15 -0.10 2.43
C GLY A 109 13.68 0.06 2.88
N ASP A 110 13.32 -0.41 4.07
CA ASP A 110 12.00 -0.26 4.69
C ASP A 110 12.09 0.55 5.97
N PHE A 111 11.10 1.43 6.19
CA PHE A 111 11.01 2.20 7.42
C PHE A 111 10.49 1.36 8.57
N ASP A 112 11.14 1.51 9.72
CA ASP A 112 10.69 1.03 11.02
C ASP A 112 10.91 2.14 12.06
N PHE A 113 10.66 1.87 13.33
CA PHE A 113 10.88 2.83 14.40
C PHE A 113 11.22 2.15 15.72
N LYS A 114 12.07 2.80 16.51
CA LYS A 114 12.45 2.34 17.86
C LYS A 114 12.05 3.35 18.91
N ARG A 115 11.68 2.86 20.09
CA ARG A 115 11.45 3.71 21.28
C ARG A 115 12.79 4.24 21.79
N ILE A 116 12.85 5.53 22.11
CA ILE A 116 14.06 6.17 22.65
C ILE A 116 13.86 6.83 24.03
N SER A 117 12.62 7.02 24.48
CA SER A 117 12.25 7.44 25.85
C SER A 117 10.81 7.08 26.15
#